data_AF-A0A3B8X4W7-F1
#
_entry.id   AF-A0A3B8X4W7-F1
#
_cell.length_a   1.000
_cell.length_b   1.000
_cell.length_c   1.000
_cell.angle_alpha   90.00
_cell.angle_beta   90.00
_cell.angle_gamma   90.00
#
_symmetry.space_group_name_H-M   'P 1'
#
loop_
_entity.id
_entity.type
_entity.pdbx_description
1 polymer ?
#
loop_
_entity_poly.entity_id
_entity_poly.type
_entity_poly.pdbx_seq_one_letter_code
_entity_poly.pdbx_strand_id
1 'polypeptide(L)'
;MASWTGGRVTLEDSVASSRPVTGRELRESFFLDIPKLTLGLVTQRGSSLFLGPLEIIRFGPAKTTRSSVELPIEGGLAVGDLGGRLRIETGKGRLTASVEGYRPRLPRPLYMVTQLPFHHTVMRLHLLWQRGRQPAPGVPVAPTRRASAAAIDIGLFALVALVAGRRRRLPALAVVAAGYHVACWSISGRTVGGMITGQRVVSVDGSRVSAGQALVRLLALPLVALRLRAVHDEIAGTEVIAD
;
A
#
# COMPACT_ATOMS: atom_id res chain seq x y z
N MET A 1 -9.13 9.24 -3.60
CA MET A 1 -9.22 10.55 -4.30
C MET A 1 -8.58 11.61 -3.41
N ALA A 2 -7.90 12.60 -4.00
CA ALA A 2 -7.33 13.72 -3.25
C ALA A 2 -7.82 15.05 -3.86
N SER A 3 -8.29 15.97 -3.02
CA SER A 3 -8.71 17.31 -3.43
C SER A 3 -8.01 18.37 -2.58
N TRP A 4 -7.91 19.57 -3.12
CA TRP A 4 -7.26 20.69 -2.46
C TRP A 4 -8.17 21.91 -2.46
N THR A 5 -8.40 22.50 -1.29
CA THR A 5 -9.24 23.69 -1.16
C THR A 5 -8.69 24.57 -0.04
N GLY A 6 -8.42 25.85 -0.33
CA GLY A 6 -7.92 26.79 0.68
C GLY A 6 -6.61 26.37 1.36
N GLY A 7 -5.71 25.68 0.63
CA GLY A 7 -4.46 25.16 1.19
C GLY A 7 -4.62 23.88 2.04
N ARG A 8 -5.84 23.39 2.23
CA ARG A 8 -6.14 22.14 2.94
C ARG A 8 -6.31 21.01 1.93
N VAL A 9 -5.80 19.83 2.28
CA VAL A 9 -5.96 18.60 1.51
C VAL A 9 -7.04 17.74 2.15
N THR A 10 -7.89 17.19 1.28
CA THR A 10 -8.79 16.09 1.62
C THR A 10 -8.35 14.86 0.83
N LEU A 11 -8.28 13.73 1.51
CA LEU A 11 -7.78 12.47 1.00
C LEU A 11 -8.76 11.38 1.40
N GLU A 12 -9.11 10.49 0.48
CA GLU A 12 -9.95 9.33 0.78
C GLU A 12 -9.43 8.10 0.04
N ASP A 13 -9.45 6.96 0.74
CA ASP A 13 -9.27 5.62 0.16
C ASP A 13 -10.30 4.66 0.76
N SER A 14 -10.68 3.63 0.01
CA SER A 14 -11.59 2.61 0.49
C SER A 14 -11.38 1.26 -0.16
N VAL A 15 -11.60 0.20 0.61
CA VAL A 15 -11.50 -1.21 0.18
C VAL A 15 -12.82 -1.92 0.41
N ALA A 16 -13.17 -2.88 -0.45
CA ALA A 16 -14.31 -3.74 -0.20
C ALA A 16 -13.99 -4.71 0.95
N SER A 17 -14.87 -4.80 1.95
CA SER A 17 -14.69 -5.66 3.11
C SER A 17 -16.02 -6.21 3.59
N SER A 18 -16.09 -7.54 3.70
CA SER A 18 -17.18 -8.24 4.38
C SER A 18 -16.93 -8.42 5.88
N ARG A 19 -15.72 -8.10 6.36
CA ARG A 19 -15.35 -8.27 7.77
C ARG A 19 -15.93 -7.12 8.60
N PRO A 20 -16.72 -7.43 9.66
CA PRO A 20 -17.10 -6.43 10.63
C PRO A 20 -15.87 -6.05 11.47
N VAL A 21 -15.57 -4.76 11.57
CA VAL A 21 -14.45 -4.22 12.36
C VAL A 21 -15.00 -3.11 13.26
N THR A 22 -14.71 -3.15 14.55
CA THR A 22 -15.23 -2.14 15.49
C THR A 22 -14.42 -0.84 15.44
N GLY A 23 -15.02 0.29 15.81
CA GLY A 23 -14.28 1.57 15.89
C GLY A 23 -13.07 1.51 16.83
N ARG A 24 -13.15 0.73 17.91
CA ARG A 24 -12.02 0.50 18.82
C ARG A 24 -10.90 -0.29 18.15
N GLU A 25 -11.25 -1.37 17.45
CA GLU A 25 -10.30 -2.18 16.70
C GLU A 25 -9.61 -1.36 15.60
N LEU A 26 -10.36 -0.51 14.86
CA LEU A 26 -9.78 0.41 13.87
C LEU A 26 -8.76 1.38 14.48
N ARG A 27 -9.03 1.90 15.69
CA ARG A 27 -8.11 2.78 16.40
C ARG A 27 -6.82 2.06 16.77
N GLU A 28 -6.95 0.91 17.43
CA GLU A 28 -5.82 0.14 17.93
C GLU A 28 -4.96 -0.36 16.76
N SER A 29 -5.61 -0.91 15.73
CA SER A 29 -4.92 -1.46 14.58
C SER A 29 -4.21 -0.39 13.76
N PHE A 30 -4.74 0.82 13.64
CA PHE A 30 -4.05 1.92 12.99
C PHE A 30 -2.67 2.16 13.62
N PHE A 31 -2.59 2.32 14.95
CA PHE A 31 -1.31 2.55 15.61
C PHE A 31 -0.39 1.32 15.64
N LEU A 32 -0.95 0.10 15.61
CA LEU A 32 -0.18 -1.14 15.51
C LEU A 32 0.38 -1.40 14.10
N ASP A 33 -0.33 -0.97 13.07
CA ASP A 33 0.02 -1.24 11.67
C ASP A 33 1.04 -0.23 11.13
N ILE A 34 0.94 1.06 11.51
CA ILE A 34 1.84 2.11 10.99
C ILE A 34 3.33 1.75 11.16
N PRO A 35 3.81 1.28 12.32
CA PRO A 35 5.22 0.89 12.46
C PRO A 35 5.59 -0.28 11.55
N LYS A 36 4.69 -1.25 11.36
CA LYS A 36 4.97 -2.40 10.49
C LYS A 36 5.01 -2.00 9.02
N LEU A 37 4.06 -1.16 8.58
CA LEU A 37 3.96 -0.66 7.22
C LEU A 37 5.12 0.27 6.84
N THR A 38 5.72 0.94 7.84
CA THR A 38 6.87 1.83 7.65
C THR A 38 8.19 1.17 8.03
N LEU A 39 8.21 -0.15 8.25
CA LEU A 39 9.41 -0.91 8.63
C LEU A 39 10.13 -0.35 9.87
N GLY A 40 9.36 0.16 10.83
CA GLY A 40 9.84 0.76 12.07
C GLY A 40 10.31 2.21 11.94
N LEU A 41 10.28 2.81 10.74
CA LEU A 41 10.67 4.21 10.55
C LEU A 41 9.72 5.14 11.32
N VAL A 42 8.42 4.88 11.25
CA VAL A 42 7.42 5.63 12.01
C VAL A 42 7.00 4.83 13.22
N THR A 43 7.23 5.38 14.41
CA THR A 43 6.85 4.77 15.69
C THR A 43 5.72 5.54 16.33
N GLN A 44 4.90 4.86 17.12
CA GLN A 44 3.85 5.49 17.91
C GLN A 44 4.34 5.70 19.34
N ARG A 45 4.06 6.88 19.90
CA ARG A 45 4.19 7.17 21.34
C ARG A 45 2.96 7.95 21.78
N GLY A 46 2.12 7.35 22.64
CA GLY A 46 0.84 7.95 23.01
C GLY A 46 -0.07 8.15 21.80
N SER A 47 -0.55 9.37 21.57
CA SER A 47 -1.35 9.73 20.39
C SER A 47 -0.53 10.37 19.25
N SER A 48 0.79 10.22 19.28
CA SER A 48 1.69 10.86 18.31
C SER A 48 2.49 9.84 17.50
N LEU A 49 2.76 10.19 16.24
CA LEU A 49 3.61 9.45 15.32
C LEU A 49 4.97 10.15 15.18
N PHE A 50 6.04 9.40 15.35
CA PHE A 50 7.42 9.87 15.36
C PHE A 50 8.25 9.24 14.27
N LEU A 51 9.11 10.02 13.62
CA LEU A 51 10.20 9.55 12.75
C LEU A 51 11.52 9.81 13.49
N GLY A 52 12.08 8.76 14.10
CA GLY A 52 13.21 8.91 15.03
C GLY A 52 12.84 9.80 16.23
N PRO A 53 13.55 10.91 16.48
CA PRO A 53 13.22 11.85 17.56
C PRO A 53 12.12 12.86 17.19
N LEU A 54 11.68 12.90 15.93
CA LEU A 54 10.85 13.96 15.39
C LEU A 54 9.36 13.60 15.48
N GLU A 55 8.56 14.41 16.18
CA GLU A 55 7.09 14.28 16.17
C GLU A 55 6.55 14.73 14.81
N ILE A 56 6.09 13.80 13.98
CA ILE A 56 5.63 14.08 12.61
C ILE A 56 4.16 14.50 12.62
N ILE A 57 3.32 13.76 13.35
CA ILE A 57 1.89 14.06 13.52
C ILE A 57 1.52 13.77 14.97
N ARG A 58 0.84 14.72 15.61
CA ARG A 58 0.19 14.56 16.91
C ARG A 58 -1.32 14.49 16.71
N PHE A 59 -1.93 13.43 17.21
CA PHE A 59 -3.38 13.30 17.25
C PHE A 59 -3.94 13.73 18.60
N GLY A 60 -5.13 14.31 18.54
CA GLY A 60 -5.95 14.61 19.70
C GLY A 60 -6.70 13.40 20.26
N PRO A 61 -7.58 13.62 21.26
CA PRO A 61 -8.44 12.58 21.80
C PRO A 61 -9.30 11.92 20.71
N ALA A 62 -9.18 10.60 20.59
CA ALA A 62 -9.93 9.83 19.61
C ALA A 62 -11.43 9.84 19.92
N LYS A 63 -12.26 10.14 18.91
CA LYS A 63 -13.71 9.98 18.97
C LYS A 63 -14.07 8.66 18.33
N THR A 64 -14.42 7.67 19.15
CA THR A 64 -14.73 6.31 18.69
C THR A 64 -16.23 6.05 18.77
N THR A 65 -16.79 5.54 17.68
CA THR A 65 -18.16 5.00 17.63
C THR A 65 -18.11 3.47 17.53
N ARG A 66 -19.26 2.81 17.35
CA ARG A 66 -19.31 1.35 17.15
C ARG A 66 -18.54 0.90 15.89
N SER A 67 -18.55 1.71 14.84
CA SER A 67 -18.03 1.36 13.51
C SER A 67 -17.02 2.35 12.94
N SER A 68 -16.64 3.37 13.70
CA SER A 68 -15.68 4.38 13.24
C SER A 68 -14.78 4.90 14.35
N VAL A 69 -13.64 5.44 13.94
CA VAL A 69 -12.74 6.24 14.77
C VAL A 69 -12.40 7.53 14.03
N GLU A 70 -12.40 8.63 14.74
CA GLU A 70 -11.90 9.92 14.28
C GLU A 70 -10.76 10.37 15.19
N LEU A 71 -9.63 10.72 14.59
CA LEU A 71 -8.39 11.17 15.20
C LEU A 71 -8.14 12.62 14.75
N PRO A 72 -8.44 13.63 15.59
CA PRO A 72 -8.14 15.02 15.29
C PRO A 72 -6.63 15.21 15.09
N ILE A 73 -6.21 16.00 14.10
CA ILE A 73 -4.81 16.33 13.87
C ILE A 73 -4.50 17.65 14.58
N GLU A 74 -3.68 17.60 15.62
CA GLU A 74 -3.42 18.72 16.54
C GLU A 74 -2.01 19.30 16.43
N GLY A 75 -1.17 18.78 15.52
CA GLY A 75 0.18 19.31 15.30
C GLY A 75 1.19 18.27 14.86
N GLY A 76 2.47 18.59 15.01
CA GLY A 76 3.60 17.82 14.50
C GLY A 76 4.25 18.49 13.30
N LEU A 77 5.46 18.05 12.94
CA LEU A 77 6.27 18.70 11.90
C LEU A 77 5.67 18.65 10.50
N ALA A 78 4.81 17.67 10.19
CA ALA A 78 4.14 17.59 8.90
C ALA A 78 2.95 18.55 8.80
N VAL A 79 2.43 19.04 9.93
CA VAL A 79 1.27 19.91 10.03
C VAL A 79 1.70 21.38 9.89
N GLY A 80 1.19 22.05 8.86
CA GLY A 80 1.47 23.47 8.58
C GLY A 80 0.56 24.44 9.33
N ASP A 81 -0.62 23.98 9.76
CA ASP A 81 -1.59 24.73 10.56
C ASP A 81 -2.48 23.75 11.34
N LEU A 82 -2.98 24.17 12.50
CA LEU A 82 -3.80 23.32 13.35
C LEU A 82 -5.09 22.88 12.64
N GLY A 83 -5.52 21.67 12.99
CA GLY A 83 -6.79 21.10 12.56
C GLY A 83 -6.66 20.05 11.46
N GLY A 84 -7.84 19.64 11.00
CA GLY A 84 -8.02 18.44 10.21
C GLY A 84 -8.22 17.20 11.08
N ARG A 85 -8.59 16.10 10.44
CA ARG A 85 -8.90 14.84 11.11
C ARG A 85 -8.62 13.67 10.20
N LEU A 86 -8.10 12.59 10.77
CA LEU A 86 -8.09 11.27 10.15
C LEU A 86 -9.34 10.53 10.65
N ARG A 87 -10.15 10.01 9.74
CA ARG A 87 -11.31 9.18 10.05
C ARG A 87 -11.16 7.82 9.39
N ILE A 88 -11.43 6.76 10.13
CA ILE A 88 -11.48 5.39 9.62
C ILE A 88 -12.82 4.80 10.01
N GLU A 89 -13.56 4.24 9.07
CA GLU A 89 -14.88 3.69 9.33
C GLU A 89 -15.18 2.43 8.51
N THR A 90 -16.01 1.57 9.09
CA THR A 90 -16.67 0.47 8.37
C THR A 90 -18.12 0.85 8.08
N GLY A 91 -18.55 0.59 6.85
CA GLY A 91 -19.93 0.82 6.43
C GLY A 91 -20.17 0.37 5.01
N LYS A 92 -21.41 -0.07 4.72
CA LYS A 92 -21.85 -0.44 3.37
C LYS A 92 -20.95 -1.47 2.67
N GLY A 93 -20.42 -2.44 3.42
CA GLY A 93 -19.51 -3.47 2.90
C GLY A 93 -18.12 -2.96 2.50
N ARG A 94 -17.69 -1.82 3.07
CA ARG A 94 -16.38 -1.20 2.80
C ARG A 94 -15.71 -0.74 4.09
N LEU A 95 -14.39 -0.73 4.06
CA LEU A 95 -13.58 0.06 4.98
C LEU A 95 -13.10 1.30 4.26
N THR A 96 -13.31 2.46 4.85
CA THR A 96 -12.94 3.76 4.29
C THR A 96 -12.04 4.48 5.28
N ALA A 97 -10.96 5.06 4.78
CA ALA A 97 -10.13 5.98 5.54
C ALA A 97 -10.11 7.32 4.81
N SER A 98 -10.37 8.41 5.53
CA SER A 98 -10.30 9.77 5.00
C SER A 98 -9.45 10.66 5.89
N VAL A 99 -8.74 11.60 5.28
CA VAL A 99 -8.13 12.73 5.95
C VAL A 99 -8.84 13.98 5.43
N GLU A 100 -9.39 14.78 6.32
CA GLU A 100 -10.15 15.98 5.96
C GLU A 100 -9.53 17.21 6.63
N GLY A 101 -9.46 18.32 5.92
CA GLY A 101 -9.07 19.61 6.48
C GLY A 101 -7.59 19.72 6.91
N TYR A 102 -6.76 18.72 6.59
CA TYR A 102 -5.34 18.70 6.90
C TYR A 102 -4.60 19.76 6.09
N ARG A 103 -3.77 20.58 6.74
CA ARG A 103 -2.91 21.55 6.06
C ARG A 103 -1.47 21.08 6.15
N PRO A 104 -0.87 20.58 5.05
CA PRO A 104 0.53 20.15 5.09
C PRO A 104 1.46 21.35 5.24
N ARG A 105 2.56 21.16 5.95
CA ARG A 105 3.63 22.15 6.08
C ARG A 105 4.39 22.35 4.76
N LEU A 106 4.48 21.29 3.96
CA LEU A 106 5.15 21.35 2.67
C LEU A 106 4.32 22.12 1.64
N PRO A 107 4.96 22.93 0.77
CA PRO A 107 4.31 23.49 -0.40
C PRO A 107 3.64 22.42 -1.25
N ARG A 108 2.51 22.77 -1.88
CA ARG A 108 1.68 21.85 -2.65
C ARG A 108 2.46 20.93 -3.60
N PRO A 109 3.38 21.44 -4.46
CA PRO A 109 4.10 20.57 -5.40
C PRO A 109 4.93 19.50 -4.68
N LEU A 110 5.66 19.89 -3.63
CA LEU A 110 6.48 18.96 -2.84
C LEU A 110 5.62 17.93 -2.12
N TYR A 111 4.51 18.35 -1.52
CA TYR A 111 3.57 17.43 -0.89
C TYR A 111 3.00 16.42 -1.89
N MET A 112 2.61 16.87 -3.09
CA MET A 112 2.03 16.01 -4.13
C MET A 112 2.97 14.92 -4.61
N VAL A 113 4.28 15.19 -4.69
CA VAL A 113 5.26 14.21 -5.19
C VAL A 113 5.90 13.36 -4.09
N THR A 114 5.84 13.80 -2.83
CA THR A 114 6.49 13.10 -1.70
C THR A 114 5.49 12.48 -0.72
N GLN A 115 4.69 13.31 -0.04
CA GLN A 115 3.83 12.88 1.07
C GLN A 115 2.53 12.25 0.59
N LEU A 116 1.92 12.79 -0.46
CA LEU A 116 0.64 12.28 -0.96
C LEU A 116 0.70 10.81 -1.41
N PRO A 117 1.70 10.38 -2.23
CA PRO A 117 1.82 8.97 -2.62
C PRO A 117 2.07 8.06 -1.41
N PHE A 118 2.87 8.54 -0.45
CA PHE A 118 3.16 7.81 0.78
C PHE A 118 1.89 7.63 1.65
N HIS A 119 1.15 8.71 1.92
CA HIS A 119 -0.09 8.65 2.69
C HIS A 119 -1.12 7.74 2.04
N HIS A 120 -1.31 7.85 0.73
CA HIS A 120 -2.17 6.93 -0.03
C HIS A 120 -1.73 5.48 0.14
N THR A 121 -0.45 5.19 -0.05
CA THR A 121 0.07 3.80 0.04
C THR A 121 -0.13 3.22 1.43
N VAL A 122 0.19 3.98 2.48
CA VAL A 122 0.04 3.56 3.87
C VAL A 122 -1.43 3.35 4.23
N MET A 123 -2.31 4.29 3.88
CA MET A 123 -3.76 4.15 4.10
C MET A 123 -4.31 2.93 3.37
N ARG A 124 -3.96 2.76 2.09
CA ARG A 124 -4.39 1.61 1.28
C ARG A 124 -3.98 0.29 1.92
N LEU A 125 -2.70 0.16 2.28
CA LEU A 125 -2.17 -1.08 2.87
C LEU A 125 -2.79 -1.37 4.24
N HIS A 126 -2.95 -0.34 5.09
CA HIS A 126 -3.64 -0.50 6.37
C HIS A 126 -5.07 -1.02 6.17
N LEU A 127 -5.84 -0.41 5.26
CA LEU A 127 -7.20 -0.86 4.95
C LEU A 127 -7.23 -2.31 4.44
N LEU A 128 -6.29 -2.72 3.58
CA LEU A 128 -6.19 -4.09 3.09
C LEU A 128 -5.80 -5.09 4.18
N TRP A 129 -4.92 -4.70 5.11
CA TRP A 129 -4.57 -5.52 6.27
C TRP A 129 -5.77 -5.70 7.21
N GLN A 130 -6.56 -4.65 7.42
CA GLN A 130 -7.81 -4.73 8.20
C GLN A 130 -8.86 -5.61 7.52
N ARG A 131 -9.04 -5.47 6.19
CA ARG A 131 -9.88 -6.34 5.37
C ARG A 131 -9.46 -7.81 5.53
N GLY A 132 -8.15 -8.07 5.58
CA GLY A 132 -7.59 -9.41 5.70
C GLY A 132 -7.65 -10.19 4.38
N ARG A 133 -7.18 -11.44 4.38
CA ARG A 133 -7.08 -12.24 3.14
C ARG A 133 -8.29 -13.13 2.88
N GLN A 134 -9.15 -13.32 3.87
CA GLN A 134 -10.34 -14.16 3.76
C GLN A 134 -11.62 -13.31 3.73
N PRO A 135 -12.58 -13.65 2.86
CA PRO A 135 -12.48 -14.64 1.78
C PRO A 135 -11.48 -14.20 0.69
N ALA A 136 -10.90 -15.15 -0.04
CA ALA A 136 -9.98 -14.82 -1.14
C ALA A 136 -10.73 -14.04 -2.25
N PRO A 137 -10.08 -13.10 -2.95
CA PRO A 137 -10.72 -12.31 -4.00
C PRO A 137 -11.05 -13.11 -5.28
N GLY A 138 -10.59 -14.36 -5.37
CA GLY A 138 -10.78 -15.27 -6.49
C GLY A 138 -10.10 -16.60 -6.21
N VAL A 139 -10.06 -17.50 -7.21
CA VAL A 139 -9.40 -18.82 -7.07
C VAL A 139 -7.89 -18.61 -6.98
N PRO A 140 -7.24 -18.92 -5.84
CA PRO A 140 -5.81 -18.72 -5.70
C PRO A 140 -5.02 -19.65 -6.62
N VAL A 141 -3.99 -19.11 -7.28
CA VAL A 141 -3.12 -19.92 -8.14
C VAL A 141 -2.12 -20.72 -7.32
N ALA A 142 -1.91 -21.99 -7.68
CA ALA A 142 -0.93 -22.87 -7.04
C ALA A 142 0.51 -22.34 -7.18
N PRO A 143 1.40 -22.55 -6.18
CA PRO A 143 2.78 -22.03 -6.22
C PRO A 143 3.58 -22.43 -7.46
N THR A 144 3.38 -23.65 -7.98
CA THR A 144 4.08 -24.14 -9.19
C THR A 144 3.72 -23.34 -10.45
N ARG A 145 2.44 -22.98 -10.60
CA ARG A 145 1.98 -22.10 -11.68
C ARG A 145 2.44 -20.66 -11.50
N ARG A 146 2.58 -20.17 -10.26
CA ARG A 146 3.20 -18.86 -10.00
C ARG A 146 4.67 -18.86 -10.43
N ALA A 147 5.39 -19.94 -10.13
CA ALA A 147 6.79 -20.11 -10.51
C ALA A 147 6.99 -20.17 -12.03
N SER A 148 6.08 -20.80 -12.79
CA SER A 148 6.18 -20.83 -14.25
C SER A 148 6.03 -19.45 -14.89
N ALA A 149 5.13 -18.59 -14.42
CA ALA A 149 5.08 -17.20 -14.88
C ALA A 149 6.37 -16.43 -14.56
N ALA A 150 6.90 -16.59 -13.35
CA ALA A 150 8.15 -15.97 -12.97
C ALA A 150 9.32 -16.43 -13.87
N ALA A 151 9.38 -17.73 -14.20
CA ALA A 151 10.39 -18.26 -15.10
C ALA A 151 10.28 -17.68 -16.52
N ILE A 152 9.06 -17.50 -17.04
CA ILE A 152 8.82 -16.85 -18.34
C ILE A 152 9.30 -15.39 -18.32
N ASP A 153 8.94 -14.63 -17.28
CA ASP A 153 9.38 -13.24 -17.15
C ASP A 153 10.90 -13.13 -17.02
N ILE A 154 11.55 -14.03 -16.26
CA ILE A 154 13.02 -14.12 -16.17
C ILE A 154 13.63 -14.42 -17.54
N GLY A 155 13.09 -15.40 -18.27
CA GLY A 155 13.56 -15.75 -19.62
C GLY A 155 13.45 -14.58 -20.60
N LEU A 156 12.35 -13.81 -20.52
CA LEU A 156 12.16 -12.59 -21.30
C LEU A 156 13.26 -11.56 -21.01
N PHE A 157 13.54 -11.27 -19.73
CA PHE A 157 14.60 -10.32 -19.37
C PHE A 157 16.01 -10.84 -19.64
N ALA A 158 16.24 -12.15 -19.57
CA ALA A 158 17.49 -12.77 -19.99
C ALA A 158 17.72 -12.58 -21.49
N LEU A 159 16.69 -12.76 -22.33
CA LEU A 159 16.77 -12.50 -23.76
C LEU A 159 17.06 -11.02 -24.07
N VAL A 160 16.37 -10.10 -23.39
CA VAL A 160 16.64 -8.66 -23.52
C VAL A 160 18.08 -8.34 -23.13
N ALA A 161 18.61 -8.96 -22.07
CA ALA A 161 19.99 -8.78 -21.63
C ALA A 161 21.01 -9.27 -22.68
N LEU A 162 20.74 -10.41 -23.33
CA LEU A 162 21.58 -10.96 -24.40
C LEU A 162 21.62 -10.04 -25.62
N VAL A 163 20.46 -9.51 -26.05
CA VAL A 163 20.35 -8.64 -27.23
C VAL A 163 20.94 -7.24 -26.97
N ALA A 164 20.79 -6.71 -25.76
CA ALA A 164 21.25 -5.36 -25.42
C ALA A 164 22.78 -5.19 -25.36
N GLY A 165 23.54 -6.30 -25.47
CA GLY A 165 24.99 -6.32 -25.47
C GLY A 165 25.64 -6.07 -24.10
N ARG A 166 26.89 -6.53 -23.94
CA ARG A 166 27.68 -6.50 -22.68
C ARG A 166 27.87 -5.11 -22.04
N ARG A 167 27.56 -4.03 -22.76
CA ARG A 167 27.75 -2.63 -22.32
C ARG A 167 26.62 -2.08 -21.46
N ARG A 168 25.42 -2.68 -21.44
CA ARG A 168 24.39 -2.29 -20.47
C ARG A 168 24.70 -2.92 -19.12
N ARG A 169 25.05 -2.08 -18.15
CA ARG A 169 25.33 -2.52 -16.77
C ARG A 169 24.06 -3.17 -16.20
N LEU A 170 24.21 -4.33 -15.54
CA LEU A 170 23.14 -5.06 -14.84
C LEU A 170 22.14 -4.17 -14.05
N PRO A 171 22.55 -3.07 -13.40
CA PRO A 171 21.62 -2.16 -12.73
C PRO A 171 20.55 -1.55 -13.65
N ALA A 172 20.89 -1.21 -14.90
CA ALA A 172 19.93 -0.64 -15.84
C ALA A 172 18.84 -1.66 -16.21
N LEU A 173 19.21 -2.93 -16.40
CA LEU A 173 18.26 -4.01 -16.65
C LEU A 173 17.37 -4.26 -15.43
N ALA A 174 17.92 -4.21 -14.22
CA ALA A 174 17.16 -4.34 -12.99
C ALA A 174 16.12 -3.21 -12.84
N VAL A 175 16.48 -1.97 -13.18
CA VAL A 175 15.55 -0.83 -13.18
C VAL A 175 14.43 -1.01 -14.20
N VAL A 176 14.75 -1.47 -15.41
CA VAL A 176 13.74 -1.74 -16.45
C VAL A 176 12.81 -2.88 -16.02
N ALA A 177 13.35 -3.96 -15.45
CA ALA A 177 12.55 -5.08 -14.94
C ALA A 177 11.64 -4.65 -13.78
N ALA A 178 12.16 -3.85 -12.85
CA ALA A 178 11.38 -3.27 -11.76
C ALA A 178 10.22 -2.41 -12.30
N GLY A 179 10.52 -1.50 -13.23
CA GLY A 179 9.51 -0.65 -13.88
C GLY A 179 8.45 -1.46 -14.63
N TYR A 180 8.87 -2.49 -15.36
CA TYR A 180 7.99 -3.43 -16.03
C TYR A 180 7.02 -4.11 -15.07
N HIS A 181 7.51 -4.70 -13.98
CA HIS A 181 6.65 -5.41 -13.02
C HIS A 181 5.68 -4.46 -12.33
N VAL A 182 6.16 -3.30 -11.89
CA VAL A 182 5.30 -2.28 -11.26
C VAL A 182 4.21 -1.82 -12.22
N ALA A 183 4.56 -1.54 -13.48
CA ALA A 183 3.59 -1.13 -14.50
C ALA A 183 2.59 -2.25 -14.81
N CYS A 184 3.04 -3.46 -15.09
CA CYS A 184 2.19 -4.62 -15.40
C CYS A 184 1.20 -4.93 -14.26
N TRP A 185 1.66 -5.00 -13.02
CA TRP A 185 0.79 -5.26 -11.88
C TRP A 185 -0.21 -4.13 -11.64
N SER A 186 0.23 -2.88 -11.75
CA SER A 186 -0.63 -1.73 -11.49
C SER A 186 -1.61 -1.44 -12.62
N ILE A 187 -1.32 -1.87 -13.86
CA ILE A 187 -2.14 -1.60 -15.04
C ILE A 187 -3.06 -2.80 -15.35
N SER A 188 -2.55 -3.99 -15.55
CA SER A 188 -3.39 -5.13 -15.95
C SER A 188 -3.53 -6.18 -14.87
N GLY A 189 -2.70 -6.11 -13.82
CA GLY A 189 -2.45 -7.22 -12.92
C GLY A 189 -1.62 -8.33 -13.58
N ARG A 190 -1.23 -8.19 -14.86
CA ARG A 190 -0.65 -9.29 -15.65
C ARG A 190 0.71 -8.92 -16.21
N THR A 191 1.70 -9.74 -15.90
CA THR A 191 2.97 -9.79 -16.63
C THR A 191 2.80 -10.66 -17.88
N VAL A 192 3.82 -10.74 -18.73
CA VAL A 192 3.82 -11.59 -19.92
C VAL A 192 3.70 -13.06 -19.52
N GLY A 193 4.49 -13.49 -18.54
CA GLY A 193 4.33 -14.81 -17.94
C GLY A 193 2.93 -15.02 -17.35
N GLY A 194 2.39 -14.01 -16.66
CA GLY A 194 1.03 -14.04 -16.13
C GLY A 194 -0.05 -14.23 -17.21
N MET A 195 0.04 -13.49 -18.31
CA MET A 195 -0.87 -13.63 -19.46
C MET A 195 -0.81 -15.04 -20.06
N ILE A 196 0.39 -15.57 -20.28
CA ILE A 196 0.58 -16.91 -20.88
C ILE A 196 0.05 -18.02 -19.97
N THR A 197 0.15 -17.85 -18.65
CA THR A 197 -0.24 -18.85 -17.66
C THR A 197 -1.66 -18.65 -17.09
N GLY A 198 -2.40 -17.65 -17.59
CA GLY A 198 -3.77 -17.37 -17.16
C GLY A 198 -3.88 -16.93 -15.70
N GLN A 199 -2.95 -16.09 -15.24
CA GLN A 199 -2.97 -15.55 -13.88
C GLN A 199 -2.79 -14.05 -13.84
N ARG A 200 -3.42 -13.44 -12.84
CA ARG A 200 -3.31 -12.01 -12.55
C ARG A 200 -3.14 -11.74 -11.07
N VAL A 201 -2.44 -10.65 -10.78
CA VAL A 201 -2.31 -10.08 -9.46
C VAL A 201 -3.47 -9.11 -9.21
N VAL A 202 -4.14 -9.26 -8.08
CA VAL A 202 -5.15 -8.34 -7.57
C VAL A 202 -4.84 -7.94 -6.14
N SER A 203 -5.42 -6.84 -5.68
CA SER A 203 -5.49 -6.52 -4.25
C SER A 203 -6.34 -7.57 -3.52
N VAL A 204 -6.15 -7.76 -2.22
CA VAL A 204 -6.94 -8.76 -1.44
C VAL A 204 -8.44 -8.46 -1.43
N ASP A 205 -8.87 -7.23 -1.69
CA ASP A 205 -10.26 -6.84 -1.89
C ASP A 205 -10.80 -7.09 -3.32
N GLY A 206 -9.98 -7.67 -4.20
CA GLY A 206 -10.30 -7.98 -5.60
C GLY A 206 -10.12 -6.82 -6.58
N SER A 207 -9.80 -5.63 -6.08
CA SER A 207 -9.53 -4.47 -6.92
C SER A 207 -8.17 -4.55 -7.61
N ARG A 208 -7.94 -3.64 -8.55
CA ARG A 208 -6.62 -3.44 -9.19
C ARG A 208 -5.56 -3.12 -8.13
N VAL A 209 -4.34 -3.58 -8.35
CA VAL A 209 -3.19 -3.25 -7.49
C VAL A 209 -2.82 -1.79 -7.70
N SER A 210 -2.62 -1.03 -6.61
CA SER A 210 -2.09 0.33 -6.72
C SER A 210 -0.58 0.33 -6.99
N ALA A 211 -0.05 1.42 -7.56
CA ALA A 211 1.40 1.55 -7.79
C ALA A 211 2.23 1.39 -6.49
N GLY A 212 1.72 1.91 -5.37
CA GLY A 212 2.34 1.74 -4.05
C GLY A 212 2.39 0.28 -3.61
N GLN A 213 1.28 -0.45 -3.75
CA GLN A 213 1.26 -1.89 -3.47
C GLN A 213 2.21 -2.67 -4.39
N ALA A 214 2.25 -2.36 -5.68
CA ALA A 214 3.13 -3.02 -6.63
C ALA A 214 4.62 -2.78 -6.29
N LEU A 215 4.96 -1.56 -5.86
CA LEU A 215 6.31 -1.24 -5.38
C LEU A 215 6.66 -2.00 -4.09
N VAL A 216 5.75 -2.02 -3.11
CA VAL A 216 5.94 -2.76 -1.85
C VAL A 216 6.10 -4.26 -2.12
N ARG A 217 5.27 -4.81 -3.02
CA ARG A 217 5.36 -6.20 -3.48
C ARG A 217 6.73 -6.49 -4.07
N LEU A 218 7.22 -5.63 -4.96
CA LEU A 218 8.54 -5.77 -5.60
C LEU A 218 9.67 -5.75 -4.57
N LEU A 219 9.65 -4.77 -3.66
CA LEU A 219 10.68 -4.62 -2.62
C LEU A 219 10.69 -5.78 -1.62
N ALA A 220 9.55 -6.44 -1.43
CA ALA A 220 9.42 -7.60 -0.55
C ALA A 220 9.81 -8.94 -1.23
N LEU A 221 10.09 -8.98 -2.54
CA LEU A 221 10.49 -10.22 -3.24
C LEU A 221 11.71 -10.92 -2.64
N PRO A 222 12.79 -10.24 -2.20
CA PRO A 222 13.94 -10.91 -1.59
C PRO A 222 13.57 -11.71 -0.35
N LEU A 223 12.52 -11.32 0.38
CA LEU A 223 12.05 -12.02 1.58
C LEU A 223 11.42 -13.38 1.24
N VAL A 224 10.92 -13.57 0.01
CA VAL A 224 10.38 -14.85 -0.46
C VAL A 224 11.46 -15.92 -0.49
N ALA A 225 12.64 -15.57 -1.00
CA ALA A 225 13.78 -16.49 -1.05
C ALA A 225 14.24 -16.92 0.35
N LEU A 226 14.12 -16.03 1.34
CA LEU A 226 14.51 -16.31 2.72
C LEU A 226 13.46 -17.12 3.50
N ARG A 227 12.17 -16.90 3.25
CA ARG A 227 11.06 -17.45 4.04
C ARG A 227 10.33 -18.62 3.38
N LEU A 228 10.62 -18.90 2.10
CA LEU A 228 9.94 -19.92 1.27
C LEU A 228 8.41 -19.82 1.32
N ARG A 229 7.90 -18.60 1.51
CA ARG A 229 6.47 -18.26 1.56
C ARG A 229 6.23 -17.01 0.73
N ALA A 230 5.00 -16.82 0.26
CA ALA A 230 4.59 -15.64 -0.51
C ALA A 230 4.45 -14.38 0.37
N VAL A 231 5.45 -14.08 1.19
CA VAL A 231 5.44 -12.95 2.15
C VAL A 231 5.25 -11.61 1.44
N HIS A 232 5.77 -11.47 0.21
CA HIS A 232 5.56 -10.28 -0.62
C HIS A 232 4.07 -9.99 -0.90
N ASP A 233 3.24 -11.03 -1.08
CA ASP A 233 1.79 -10.90 -1.26
C ASP A 233 1.09 -10.49 0.04
N GLU A 234 1.56 -11.02 1.17
CA GLU A 234 1.02 -10.68 2.49
C GLU A 234 1.30 -9.22 2.85
N ILE A 235 2.55 -8.77 2.70
CA ILE A 235 2.95 -7.40 3.02
C ILE A 235 2.24 -6.40 2.11
N ALA A 236 2.19 -6.67 0.80
CA ALA A 236 1.58 -5.76 -0.18
C ALA A 236 0.03 -5.79 -0.21
N GLY A 237 -0.59 -6.69 0.56
CA GLY A 237 -2.04 -6.88 0.51
C GLY A 237 -2.52 -7.31 -0.87
N THR A 238 -1.78 -8.20 -1.53
CA THR A 238 -2.10 -8.74 -2.86
C THR A 238 -2.34 -10.25 -2.84
N GLU A 239 -3.00 -10.75 -3.88
CA GLU A 239 -3.19 -12.17 -4.15
C GLU A 239 -3.02 -12.44 -5.65
N VAL A 240 -2.53 -13.63 -5.99
CA VAL A 240 -2.46 -14.10 -7.37
C VAL A 240 -3.61 -15.05 -7.62
N ILE A 241 -4.52 -14.67 -8.52
CA ILE A 241 -5.72 -15.42 -8.85
C ILE A 241 -5.67 -15.93 -10.28
N ALA A 242 -6.33 -17.06 -10.50
CA ALA A 242 -6.61 -17.55 -11.85
C ALA A 242 -7.60 -16.60 -12.52
N ASP A 243 -7.43 -16.42 -13.83
CA ASP A 243 -8.42 -15.75 -14.68
C ASP A 243 -9.67 -16.61 -14.90
#